data_AF-A0A3D0SB85-F1
#
_entry.id   AF-A0A3D0SB85-F1
#
_cell.length_a   1.000
_cell.length_b   1.000
_cell.length_c   1.000
_cell.angle_alpha   90.00
_cell.angle_beta   90.00
_cell.angle_gamma   90.00
#
_symmetry.space_group_name_H-M   'P 1'
#
loop_
_entity.id
_entity.type
_entity.pdbx_description
1 polymer ?
#
loop_
_entity_poly.entity_id
_entity_poly.type
_entity_poly.pdbx_seq_one_letter_code
_entity_poly.pdbx_strand_id
1 'polypeptide(L)'
;KGLADTALRTADSGYLTRRLVDVSQDVIIREDDCGTERGLIKRIGVKREDGTVRKDDNAETAAYARTSAVEITHPETGEVLATAGEDLGDVKIGELVAAGVEEVSVRSVLTCDAKTGTCAKCYG
;
A
#
# COMPACT_ATOMS: atom_id res chain seq x y z
N LYS A 1 6.04 -22.60 35.42
CA LYS A 1 5.35 -22.67 34.11
C LYS A 1 5.57 -21.38 33.29
N GLY A 2 5.21 -20.19 33.81
CA GLY A 2 5.40 -18.92 33.06
C GLY A 2 6.83 -18.58 32.61
N LEU A 3 7.85 -18.78 33.46
CA LEU A 3 9.24 -18.46 33.11
C LEU A 3 9.83 -19.35 32.00
N ALA A 4 9.41 -20.61 31.93
CA ALA A 4 9.85 -21.55 30.91
C ALA A 4 9.18 -21.25 29.55
N ASP A 5 7.89 -20.89 29.56
CA ASP A 5 7.18 -20.44 28.35
C ASP A 5 7.76 -19.13 27.80
N THR A 6 8.12 -18.18 28.67
CA THR A 6 8.76 -16.94 28.23
C THR A 6 10.13 -17.20 27.61
N ALA A 7 10.94 -18.07 28.21
CA ALA A 7 12.26 -18.42 27.67
C ALA A 7 12.17 -19.11 26.29
N LEU A 8 11.23 -20.03 26.11
CA LEU A 8 10.99 -20.69 24.82
C LEU A 8 10.51 -19.69 23.76
N ARG A 9 9.55 -18.83 24.09
CA ARG A 9 9.03 -17.81 23.16
C ARG A 9 10.10 -16.79 22.72
N THR A 10 11.04 -16.45 23.60
CA THR A 10 12.18 -15.59 23.24
C THR A 10 13.10 -16.27 22.22
N ALA A 11 13.38 -17.56 22.41
CA ALA A 11 14.20 -18.33 21.46
C ALA A 11 13.52 -18.46 20.08
N ASP A 12 12.21 -18.74 20.07
CA ASP A 12 11.42 -18.84 18.83
C ASP A 12 11.35 -17.51 18.09
N SER A 13 11.22 -16.39 18.82
CA SER A 13 11.21 -15.06 18.23
C SER A 13 12.55 -14.74 17.56
N GLY A 14 13.67 -15.02 18.22
CA GLY A 14 15.00 -14.82 17.63
C GLY A 14 15.23 -15.68 16.39
N TYR A 15 14.74 -16.93 16.41
CA TYR A 15 14.80 -17.82 15.26
C TYR A 15 14.00 -17.31 14.07
N LEU A 16 12.77 -16.84 14.31
CA LEU A 16 11.90 -16.25 13.30
C LEU A 16 12.54 -14.99 12.70
N THR A 17 13.04 -14.07 13.53
CA THR A 17 13.70 -12.85 13.06
C THR A 17 14.89 -13.17 12.16
N ARG A 18 15.73 -14.15 12.52
CA ARG A 18 16.86 -14.57 11.67
C ARG A 18 16.37 -15.06 10.31
N ARG A 19 15.37 -15.94 10.28
CA ARG A 19 14.82 -16.46 9.02
C ARG A 19 14.20 -15.35 8.15
N LEU A 20 13.53 -14.38 8.75
CA LEU A 20 12.95 -13.25 8.03
C LEU A 20 14.04 -12.37 7.40
N VAL A 21 15.13 -12.13 8.13
CA VAL A 21 16.29 -11.38 7.61
C VAL A 21 16.97 -12.13 6.47
N ASP A 22 17.19 -13.44 6.63
CA ASP A 22 17.85 -14.27 5.61
C ASP A 22 17.07 -14.26 4.27
N VAL A 23 15.73 -14.23 4.32
CA VAL A 23 14.88 -14.17 3.11
C VAL A 23 14.76 -12.75 2.53
N SER A 24 14.85 -11.71 3.36
CA SER A 24 14.59 -10.33 2.96
C SER A 24 15.84 -9.51 2.64
N GLN A 25 17.04 -10.09 2.80
CA GLN A 25 18.33 -9.38 2.66
C GLN A 25 18.52 -8.68 1.31
N ASP A 26 17.89 -9.20 0.25
CA ASP A 26 18.03 -8.68 -1.11
C ASP A 26 16.92 -7.68 -1.50
N VAL A 27 16.01 -7.35 -0.58
CA VAL A 27 14.97 -6.33 -0.78
C VAL A 27 15.57 -4.94 -0.51
N ILE A 28 16.29 -4.42 -1.50
CA ILE A 28 16.95 -3.11 -1.46
C ILE A 28 16.32 -2.20 -2.53
N ILE A 29 16.08 -0.93 -2.21
CA ILE A 29 15.64 0.06 -3.20
C ILE A 29 16.80 0.33 -4.17
N ARG A 30 16.63 0.02 -5.45
CA ARG A 30 17.70 0.11 -6.48
C ARG A 30 17.41 1.09 -7.63
N GLU A 31 16.16 1.49 -7.78
CA GLU A 31 15.72 2.46 -8.79
C GLU A 31 14.53 3.27 -8.25
N ASP A 32 14.24 4.40 -8.87
CA ASP A 32 13.13 5.27 -8.46
C ASP A 32 11.77 4.71 -8.87
N ASP A 33 11.63 4.35 -10.15
CA ASP A 33 10.38 3.90 -10.76
C ASP A 33 10.65 2.76 -11.75
N CYS A 34 10.00 1.60 -11.54
CA CYS A 34 10.05 0.47 -12.47
C CYS A 34 9.02 0.56 -13.60
N GLY A 35 8.13 1.56 -13.55
CA GLY A 35 7.08 1.79 -14.53
C GLY A 35 5.88 0.84 -14.46
N THR A 36 5.80 -0.03 -13.44
CA THR A 36 4.72 -1.01 -13.36
C THR A 36 3.36 -0.34 -13.16
N GLU A 37 2.36 -0.80 -13.90
CA GLU A 37 0.94 -0.42 -13.71
C GLU A 37 0.21 -1.46 -12.85
N ARG A 38 0.89 -2.55 -12.46
CA ARG A 38 0.32 -3.59 -11.63
C ARG A 38 0.27 -3.11 -10.19
N GLY A 39 -0.93 -3.14 -9.62
CA GLY A 39 -1.16 -2.75 -8.24
C GLY A 39 -2.01 -3.76 -7.48
N LEU A 40 -2.12 -3.51 -6.18
CA LEU A 40 -3.09 -4.16 -5.32
C LEU A 40 -4.27 -3.22 -5.14
N ILE A 41 -5.48 -3.75 -5.30
CA ILE A 41 -6.70 -2.98 -5.04
C ILE A 41 -6.83 -2.77 -3.53
N LYS A 42 -6.99 -1.51 -3.13
CA LYS A 42 -7.21 -1.08 -1.75
C LYS A 42 -8.47 -0.26 -1.67
N ARG A 43 -9.32 -0.61 -0.70
CA ARG A 43 -10.52 0.14 -0.38
C ARG A 43 -10.14 1.37 0.44
N ILE A 44 -10.55 2.54 -0.03
CA ILE A 44 -10.36 3.83 0.66
C ILE A 44 -11.70 4.45 1.08
N GLY A 45 -12.81 4.01 0.50
CA GLY A 45 -14.14 4.51 0.77
C GLY A 45 -15.19 3.41 0.86
N VAL A 46 -16.26 3.69 1.58
CA VAL A 46 -17.46 2.85 1.69
C VAL A 46 -18.67 3.70 1.30
N LYS A 47 -19.39 3.26 0.27
CA LYS A 47 -20.63 3.89 -0.14
C LYS A 47 -21.73 3.67 0.90
N ARG A 48 -22.42 4.75 1.27
CA ARG A 48 -23.56 4.75 2.19
C ARG A 48 -24.88 4.70 1.43
N GLU A 49 -25.97 4.44 2.16
CA GLU A 49 -27.34 4.41 1.61
C GLU A 49 -27.80 5.76 1.05
N ASP A 50 -27.21 6.86 1.53
CA ASP A 50 -27.44 8.22 1.04
C ASP A 50 -26.68 8.54 -0.27
N GLY A 51 -25.91 7.58 -0.79
CA GLY A 51 -25.10 7.73 -2.00
C GLY A 51 -23.74 8.41 -1.78
N THR A 52 -23.44 8.89 -0.57
CA THR A 52 -22.14 9.50 -0.24
C THR A 52 -21.09 8.43 0.05
N VAL A 53 -19.82 8.75 -0.23
CA VAL A 53 -18.69 7.87 0.11
C VAL A 53 -18.02 8.39 1.38
N ARG A 54 -17.93 7.52 2.39
CA ARG A 54 -17.21 7.79 3.63
C ARG A 54 -15.85 7.11 3.57
N LYS A 55 -14.80 7.77 4.08
CA LYS A 55 -13.46 7.17 4.25
C LYS A 55 -13.58 5.85 5.03
N ASP A 56 -12.99 4.79 4.50
CA ASP A 56 -12.90 3.49 5.18
C ASP A 56 -12.00 3.60 6.42
N ASP A 57 -12.31 2.85 7.47
CA ASP A 57 -11.56 2.91 8.73
C ASP A 57 -10.11 2.41 8.56
N ASN A 58 -9.85 1.59 7.52
CA ASN A 58 -8.53 1.09 7.18
C ASN A 58 -7.89 1.84 6.01
N ALA A 59 -8.49 2.93 5.50
CA ALA A 59 -7.94 3.65 4.35
C ALA A 59 -6.49 4.12 4.59
N GLU A 60 -6.17 4.54 5.82
CA GLU A 60 -4.82 4.97 6.21
C GLU A 60 -3.85 3.79 6.21
N THR A 61 -4.19 2.65 6.82
CA THR A 61 -3.29 1.49 6.84
C THR A 61 -3.17 0.81 5.47
N ALA A 62 -4.18 0.97 4.61
CA ALA A 62 -4.27 0.31 3.31
C ALA A 62 -3.54 1.07 2.20
N ALA A 63 -3.70 2.40 2.13
CA ALA A 63 -3.29 3.21 0.99
C ALA A 63 -2.32 4.36 1.32
N TYR A 64 -2.20 4.78 2.59
CA TYR A 64 -1.30 5.87 2.98
C TYR A 64 0.17 5.56 2.66
N ALA A 65 0.90 6.58 2.21
CA ALA A 65 2.32 6.50 1.86
C ALA A 65 2.60 5.39 0.83
N ARG A 66 1.66 5.19 -0.10
CA ARG A 66 1.84 4.33 -1.27
C ARG A 66 1.58 5.16 -2.51
N THR A 67 2.16 4.74 -3.63
CA THR A 67 1.90 5.40 -4.90
C THR A 67 0.75 4.74 -5.68
N SER A 68 0.01 5.52 -6.46
CA SER A 68 -0.99 5.01 -7.39
C SER A 68 -0.34 4.14 -8.47
N ALA A 69 -0.94 3.00 -8.81
CA ALA A 69 -0.44 2.13 -9.88
C ALA A 69 -0.86 2.65 -11.27
N VAL A 70 -2.04 3.25 -11.34
CA VAL A 70 -2.64 3.82 -12.55
C VAL A 70 -3.25 5.18 -12.23
N GLU A 71 -3.59 5.93 -13.27
CA GLU A 71 -4.34 7.17 -13.13
C GLU A 71 -5.69 6.93 -12.45
N ILE A 72 -6.05 7.80 -11.50
CA ILE A 72 -7.31 7.76 -10.77
C ILE A 72 -8.16 8.93 -11.27
N THR A 73 -9.28 8.60 -11.90
CA THR A 73 -10.22 9.58 -12.45
C THR A 73 -11.49 9.68 -11.62
N HIS A 74 -12.09 10.87 -11.60
CA HIS A 74 -13.39 11.08 -10.99
C HIS A 74 -14.46 10.22 -11.70
N PRO A 75 -15.30 9.47 -10.95
CA PRO A 75 -16.25 8.52 -11.53
C PRO A 75 -17.32 9.17 -12.43
N GLU A 76 -17.75 10.40 -12.10
CA GLU A 76 -18.75 11.14 -12.89
C GLU A 76 -18.16 12.06 -13.98
N THR A 77 -17.13 12.84 -13.67
CA THR A 77 -16.60 13.88 -14.58
C THR A 77 -15.48 13.37 -15.49
N GLY A 78 -14.83 12.27 -15.14
CA GLY A 78 -13.64 11.78 -15.84
C GLY A 78 -12.39 12.65 -15.64
N GLU A 79 -12.44 13.64 -14.75
CA GLU A 79 -11.29 14.46 -14.40
C GLU A 79 -10.22 13.64 -13.70
N VAL A 80 -8.95 13.88 -14.03
CA VAL A 80 -7.81 13.20 -13.39
C VAL A 80 -7.60 13.75 -11.98
N LEU A 81 -7.84 12.91 -10.98
CA LEU A 81 -7.66 13.27 -9.56
C LEU A 81 -6.25 12.93 -9.06
N ALA A 82 -5.65 11.87 -9.59
CA ALA A 82 -4.26 11.51 -9.32
C ALA A 82 -3.65 10.83 -10.55
N THR A 83 -2.42 11.22 -10.88
CA THR A 83 -1.61 10.63 -11.96
C THR A 83 -1.03 9.29 -11.52
N ALA A 84 -0.58 8.46 -12.47
CA ALA A 84 0.08 7.19 -12.15
C ALA A 84 1.44 7.42 -11.46
N GLY A 85 1.69 6.71 -10.36
CA GLY A 85 2.90 6.85 -9.55
C GLY A 85 2.89 8.05 -8.60
N GLU A 86 1.74 8.70 -8.41
CA GLU A 86 1.55 9.80 -7.47
C GLU A 86 1.37 9.27 -6.04
N ASP A 87 1.97 9.95 -5.06
CA ASP A 87 1.90 9.57 -3.66
C ASP A 87 0.51 9.81 -3.06
N LEU A 88 0.01 8.82 -2.33
CA LEU A 88 -1.29 8.83 -1.66
C LEU A 88 -1.10 9.19 -0.19
N GLY A 89 -1.02 10.49 0.08
CA GLY A 89 -1.09 11.05 1.44
C GLY A 89 -2.53 11.21 1.95
N ASP A 90 -2.67 11.61 3.22
CA ASP A 90 -3.98 11.81 3.86
C ASP A 90 -4.88 12.80 3.13
N VAL A 91 -4.29 13.90 2.66
CA VAL A 91 -5.01 14.95 1.91
C VAL A 91 -5.57 14.36 0.62
N LYS A 92 -4.73 13.65 -0.15
CA LYS A 92 -5.12 13.06 -1.43
C LYS A 92 -6.18 11.97 -1.25
N ILE A 93 -6.03 11.11 -0.23
CA ILE A 93 -7.05 10.09 0.09
C ILE A 93 -8.39 10.78 0.43
N GLY A 94 -8.36 11.88 1.19
CA GLY A 94 -9.55 12.67 1.48
C GLY A 94 -10.21 13.25 0.23
N GLU A 95 -9.44 13.81 -0.69
CA GLU A 95 -9.92 14.31 -1.99
C GLU A 95 -10.58 13.20 -2.83
N LEU A 96 -9.92 12.03 -2.93
CA LEU A 96 -10.43 10.88 -3.66
C LEU A 96 -11.76 10.38 -3.08
N VAL A 97 -11.85 10.25 -1.76
CA VAL A 97 -13.09 9.84 -1.08
C VAL A 97 -14.20 10.88 -1.28
N ALA A 98 -13.89 12.16 -1.18
CA ALA A 98 -14.86 13.24 -1.40
C ALA A 98 -15.38 13.27 -2.84
N ALA A 99 -14.53 12.89 -3.80
CA ALA A 99 -14.89 12.70 -5.21
C ALA A 99 -15.66 11.38 -5.49
N GLY A 100 -15.94 10.57 -4.46
CA GLY A 100 -16.71 9.34 -4.59
C GLY A 100 -15.90 8.11 -5.00
N VAL A 101 -14.57 8.14 -4.89
CA VAL A 101 -13.71 6.98 -5.19
C VAL A 101 -13.73 6.01 -4.00
N GLU A 102 -14.16 4.77 -4.26
CA GLU A 102 -14.26 3.72 -3.22
C GLU A 102 -12.97 2.89 -3.13
N GLU A 103 -12.33 2.61 -4.26
CA GLU A 103 -11.16 1.73 -4.36
C GLU A 103 -10.09 2.35 -5.25
N VAL A 104 -8.83 2.10 -4.91
CA VAL A 104 -7.66 2.56 -5.66
C VAL A 104 -6.69 1.40 -5.89
N SER A 105 -6.03 1.41 -7.04
CA SER A 105 -4.93 0.48 -7.31
C SER A 105 -3.63 1.12 -6.83
N VAL A 106 -2.98 0.55 -5.83
CA VAL A 106 -1.70 1.04 -5.28
C VAL A 106 -0.56 0.15 -5.70
N ARG A 107 0.62 0.72 -5.93
CA ARG A 107 1.83 -0.05 -6.17
C ARG A 107 2.23 -0.84 -4.91
N SER A 108 2.95 -1.93 -5.14
CA SER A 108 3.40 -2.85 -4.10
C SER A 108 4.70 -3.52 -4.50
N VAL A 109 5.54 -3.80 -3.51
CA VAL A 109 6.74 -4.64 -3.68
C VAL A 109 6.41 -6.02 -4.28
N LEU A 110 5.19 -6.52 -4.06
CA LEU A 110 4.73 -7.81 -4.61
C LEU A 110 4.48 -7.79 -6.12
N THR A 111 4.25 -6.61 -6.70
CA THR A 111 3.97 -6.42 -8.13
C THR A 111 5.04 -5.59 -8.84
N CYS A 112 6.17 -5.35 -8.19
CA CYS A 112 7.28 -4.57 -8.73
C CYS A 112 7.94 -5.29 -9.93
N ASP A 113 8.27 -4.54 -10.98
CA ASP A 113 8.98 -5.04 -12.17
C ASP A 113 10.48 -4.69 -12.18
N ALA A 114 11.01 -4.17 -11.06
CA ALA A 114 12.43 -3.91 -10.91
C ALA A 114 13.24 -5.20 -11.12
N LYS A 115 14.28 -5.14 -11.97
CA LYS A 115 15.09 -6.33 -12.30
C LYS A 115 15.85 -6.88 -11.10
N THR A 116 16.23 -6.02 -10.17
CA THR A 116 16.98 -6.36 -8.96
C THR A 116 16.50 -5.49 -7.81
N GLY A 117 16.17 -6.09 -6.66
CA GLY A 117 15.65 -5.37 -5.51
C GLY A 117 14.21 -4.91 -5.73
N THR A 118 13.91 -3.68 -5.33
CA THR A 118 12.61 -3.03 -5.55
C THR A 118 12.80 -1.56 -5.97
N CYS A 119 11.78 -0.94 -6.55
CA CYS A 119 11.81 0.50 -6.82
C CYS A 119 11.19 1.31 -5.67
N ALA A 120 11.56 2.58 -5.55
CA ALA A 120 11.07 3.46 -4.50
C ALA A 120 9.53 3.58 -4.55
N LYS A 121 8.95 3.80 -5.73
CA LYS A 121 7.49 3.95 -5.86
C LYS A 121 6.69 2.68 -5.50
N CYS A 122 7.23 1.49 -5.74
CA CYS A 122 6.57 0.24 -5.35
C CYS A 122 6.70 -0.06 -3.86
N TYR A 123 7.72 0.48 -3.20
CA TYR A 123 7.89 0.39 -1.76
C TYR A 123 6.89 1.31 -1.04
N GLY A 124 6.77 2.56 -1.49
CA GLY A 124 6.02 3.61 -0.82
C GLY A 124 6.93 4.75 -0.41
#